data_AF-K4R1I4-F1
#
_entry.id   AF-K4R1I4-F1
#
_cell.length_a   1.000
_cell.length_b   1.000
_cell.length_c   1.000
_cell.angle_alpha   90.00
_cell.angle_beta   90.00
_cell.angle_gamma   90.00
#
_symmetry.space_group_name_H-M   'P 1'
#
loop_
_entity.id
_entity.type
_entity.pdbx_description
1 polymer ?
#
loop_
_entity_poly.entity_id
_entity_poly.type
_entity_poly.pdbx_seq_one_letter_code
_entity_poly.pdbx_strand_id
1 'polypeptide(L)'
;MCKAMDDPALTAVLDTYDTEIPLEKQRQFLFANVLYINALFFHRIGAWTRPELFGHLRILCQNPVFREYWEATRPHRKSLPRDSEEAILGSLMDDLVRDLTDSDADEWWVVGSPPEESP
;
A
#
# COMPACT_ATOMS: atom_id res chain seq x y z
N MET A 1 -5.96 18.56 -4.06
CA MET A 1 -4.61 18.16 -3.62
C MET A 1 -3.98 19.36 -2.91
N CYS A 2 -3.34 19.14 -1.76
CA CYS A 2 -3.09 20.19 -0.76
C CYS A 2 -2.02 21.19 -1.23
N LYS A 3 -2.32 22.50 -1.24
CA LYS A 3 -1.35 23.59 -1.54
C LYS A 3 -0.07 23.51 -0.69
N ALA A 4 -0.13 22.86 0.47
CA ALA A 4 1.03 22.59 1.32
C ALA A 4 2.13 21.76 0.63
N MET A 5 1.78 20.95 -0.39
CA MET A 5 2.75 20.14 -1.13
C MET A 5 3.62 20.95 -2.09
N ASP A 6 3.27 22.22 -2.33
CA ASP A 6 4.08 23.15 -3.12
C ASP A 6 5.14 23.88 -2.29
N ASP A 7 5.08 23.77 -0.95
CA ASP A 7 6.06 24.34 -0.03
C ASP A 7 7.14 23.31 0.31
N PRO A 8 8.40 23.51 -0.14
CA PRO A 8 9.50 22.60 0.15
C PRO A 8 9.75 22.36 1.64
N ALA A 9 9.51 23.37 2.48
CA ALA A 9 9.69 23.27 3.93
C ALA A 9 8.66 22.35 4.57
N LEU A 10 7.43 22.33 4.05
CA LEU A 10 6.40 21.40 4.50
C LEU A 10 6.59 20.00 3.93
N THR A 11 7.07 19.87 2.69
CA THR A 11 7.31 18.54 2.10
C THR A 11 8.50 17.81 2.72
N ALA A 12 9.44 18.51 3.36
CA ALA A 12 10.56 17.88 4.04
C ALA A 12 10.14 16.85 5.11
N VAL A 13 8.96 17.00 5.72
CA VAL A 13 8.43 16.01 6.69
C VAL A 13 8.03 14.69 6.04
N LEU A 14 7.87 14.66 4.71
CA LEU A 14 7.52 13.48 3.93
C LEU A 14 8.74 12.64 3.58
N ASP A 15 9.94 13.19 3.74
CA ASP A 15 11.19 12.49 3.44
C ASP A 15 11.61 11.61 4.62
N THR A 16 10.87 10.52 4.79
CA THR A 16 11.13 9.50 5.82
C THR A 16 11.82 8.27 5.24
N TYR A 17 12.40 8.38 4.04
CA TYR A 17 12.92 7.25 3.28
C TYR A 17 14.42 7.08 3.54
N ASP A 18 14.88 5.83 3.56
CA ASP A 18 16.31 5.52 3.74
C ASP A 18 17.16 5.90 2.51
N THR A 19 16.52 6.13 1.36
CA THR A 19 17.14 6.47 0.08
C THR A 19 16.65 7.82 -0.40
N GLU A 20 17.49 8.53 -1.16
CA GLU A 20 17.11 9.81 -1.77
C GLU A 20 15.98 9.61 -2.81
N ILE A 21 14.78 10.09 -2.48
CA ILE A 21 13.61 10.06 -3.36
C ILE A 21 13.36 11.48 -3.91
N PRO A 22 13.32 11.68 -5.24
CA PRO A 22 13.00 12.99 -5.81
C PRO A 22 11.65 13.52 -5.33
N LEU A 23 11.55 14.85 -5.14
CA LEU A 23 10.35 15.49 -4.58
C LEU A 23 9.05 15.12 -5.32
N GLU A 24 9.08 15.06 -6.65
CA GLU A 24 7.92 14.65 -7.46
C GLU A 24 7.42 13.25 -7.07
N LYS A 25 8.35 12.33 -6.82
CA LYS A 25 8.07 10.95 -6.43
C LYS A 25 7.61 10.86 -4.97
N GLN A 26 8.14 11.70 -4.08
CA GLN A 26 7.62 11.81 -2.70
C GLN A 26 6.14 12.20 -2.70
N ARG A 27 5.71 13.08 -3.60
CA ARG A 27 4.28 13.46 -3.74
C ARG A 27 3.42 12.29 -4.21
N GLN A 28 3.93 11.47 -5.14
CA GLN A 28 3.24 10.26 -5.57
C GLN A 28 3.15 9.24 -4.44
N PHE A 29 4.23 9.07 -3.66
CA PHE A 29 4.27 8.17 -2.52
C PHE A 29 3.30 8.60 -1.41
N LEU A 30 3.15 9.90 -1.17
CA LEU A 30 2.12 10.40 -0.27
C LEU A 30 0.72 10.02 -0.76
N PHE A 31 0.45 10.12 -2.06
CA PHE A 31 -0.84 9.71 -2.60
C PHE A 31 -1.06 8.19 -2.48
N ALA A 32 -0.02 7.39 -2.72
CA ALA A 32 -0.05 5.95 -2.50
C ALA A 32 -0.33 5.60 -1.02
N ASN A 33 0.30 6.30 -0.07
CA ASN A 33 0.02 6.18 1.36
C ASN A 33 -1.44 6.49 1.69
N VAL A 34 -1.98 7.58 1.15
CA VAL A 34 -3.39 7.96 1.35
C VAL A 34 -4.33 6.86 0.85
N LEU A 35 -4.08 6.30 -0.34
CA LEU A 35 -4.89 5.20 -0.87
C LEU A 35 -4.84 3.96 0.04
N TYR A 36 -3.64 3.58 0.49
CA TYR A 36 -3.45 2.44 1.38
C TYR A 36 -4.12 2.63 2.75
N ILE A 37 -3.89 3.78 3.40
CA ILE A 37 -4.46 4.09 4.72
C ILE A 37 -5.99 4.18 4.63
N ASN A 38 -6.53 4.73 3.54
CA ASN A 38 -7.97 4.73 3.32
C ASN A 38 -8.52 3.31 3.19
N ALA A 39 -7.86 2.42 2.45
CA ALA A 39 -8.29 1.03 2.32
C ALA A 39 -8.29 0.30 3.69
N LEU A 40 -7.23 0.47 4.47
CA LEU A 40 -7.15 -0.04 5.84
C LEU A 40 -8.26 0.56 6.73
N PHE A 41 -8.52 1.86 6.62
CA PHE A 41 -9.56 2.53 7.39
C PHE A 41 -10.96 2.01 7.04
N PHE A 42 -11.30 1.88 5.75
CA PHE A 42 -12.59 1.33 5.31
C PHE A 42 -12.81 -0.09 5.80
N HIS A 43 -11.76 -0.92 5.82
CA HIS A 43 -11.84 -2.24 6.43
C HIS A 43 -12.11 -2.17 7.94
N ARG A 44 -11.36 -1.35 8.68
CA ARG A 44 -11.48 -1.20 10.13
C ARG A 44 -12.85 -0.72 10.61
N ILE A 45 -13.50 0.13 9.84
CA ILE A 45 -14.86 0.60 10.17
C ILE A 45 -15.96 -0.35 9.70
N GLY A 46 -15.60 -1.50 9.11
CA GLY A 46 -16.54 -2.50 8.59
C GLY A 46 -17.24 -2.10 7.30
N ALA A 47 -16.77 -1.07 6.60
CA ALA A 47 -17.33 -0.67 5.31
C ALA A 47 -16.94 -1.63 4.18
N TRP A 48 -15.79 -2.30 4.30
CA TRP A 48 -15.34 -3.34 3.39
C TRP A 48 -15.09 -4.66 4.11
N THR A 49 -15.61 -5.74 3.52
CA THR A 49 -15.24 -7.10 3.90
C THR A 49 -13.78 -7.38 3.54
N ARG A 50 -13.21 -8.48 4.07
CA ARG A 50 -11.84 -8.88 3.71
C ARG A 50 -11.68 -9.18 2.21
N PRO A 51 -12.61 -9.88 1.53
CA PRO A 51 -12.56 -10.04 0.08
C PRO A 51 -12.61 -8.72 -0.71
N GLU A 52 -13.44 -7.77 -0.30
CA GLU A 52 -13.53 -6.44 -0.95
C GLU A 52 -12.23 -5.66 -0.81
N LEU A 53 -11.66 -5.67 0.40
CA LEU A 53 -10.34 -5.10 0.66
C LEU A 53 -9.27 -5.75 -0.22
N PHE A 54 -9.24 -7.09 -0.30
CA PHE A 54 -8.29 -7.83 -1.12
C PHE A 54 -8.37 -7.41 -2.60
N GLY A 55 -9.58 -7.30 -3.14
CA GLY A 55 -9.80 -6.83 -4.51
C GLY A 55 -9.26 -5.41 -4.74
N HIS A 56 -9.47 -4.51 -3.79
CA HIS A 56 -8.96 -3.13 -3.86
C HIS A 56 -7.43 -3.08 -3.82
N LEU A 57 -6.83 -3.83 -2.90
CA LEU A 57 -5.38 -3.93 -2.75
C LEU A 57 -4.70 -4.50 -4.00
N ARG A 58 -5.32 -5.50 -4.63
CA ARG A 58 -4.85 -6.07 -5.90
C ARG A 58 -4.79 -5.01 -7.01
N ILE A 59 -5.79 -4.13 -7.09
CA ILE A 59 -5.78 -2.99 -8.03
C ILE A 59 -4.61 -2.05 -7.74
N LEU A 60 -4.39 -1.68 -6.46
CA LEU A 60 -3.28 -0.79 -6.10
C LEU A 60 -1.92 -1.39 -6.50
N CYS A 61 -1.74 -2.69 -6.30
CA CYS A 61 -0.51 -3.40 -6.65
C CYS A 61 -0.22 -3.45 -8.16
N GLN A 62 -1.20 -3.16 -9.04
CA GLN A 62 -0.95 -3.02 -10.48
C GLN A 62 -0.09 -1.79 -10.80
N ASN A 63 -0.16 -0.74 -9.96
CA ASN A 63 0.53 0.50 -10.22
C ASN A 63 2.02 0.39 -9.81
N PRO A 64 2.97 0.57 -10.74
CA PRO A 64 4.41 0.46 -10.43
C PRO A 64 4.86 1.47 -9.38
N VAL A 65 4.33 2.70 -9.39
CA VAL A 65 4.66 3.73 -8.40
C VAL A 65 4.18 3.32 -7.00
N PHE A 66 3.02 2.66 -6.92
CA PHE A 66 2.54 2.10 -5.66
C PHE A 66 3.49 1.00 -5.16
N ARG A 67 3.95 0.09 -6.05
CA ARG A 67 4.91 -0.96 -5.67
C ARG A 67 6.25 -0.38 -5.18
N GLU A 68 6.72 0.69 -5.81
CA GLU A 68 7.93 1.40 -5.37
C GLU A 68 7.74 2.09 -4.01
N TYR A 69 6.58 2.74 -3.79
CA TYR A 69 6.20 3.26 -2.47
C TYR A 69 6.17 2.15 -1.42
N TRP A 70 5.58 1.02 -1.80
CA TRP A 70 5.43 -0.13 -0.93
C TRP A 70 6.81 -0.61 -0.47
N GLU A 71 7.76 -0.81 -1.37
CA GLU A 71 9.13 -1.20 -1.01
C GLU A 71 9.84 -0.11 -0.19
N ALA A 72 9.76 1.15 -0.61
CA ALA A 72 10.43 2.26 0.08
C ALA A 72 9.98 2.45 1.54
N THR A 73 8.75 2.04 1.87
CA THR A 73 8.18 2.14 3.23
C THR A 73 8.21 0.83 4.01
N ARG A 74 8.91 -0.20 3.50
CA ARG A 74 9.02 -1.51 4.16
C ARG A 74 9.55 -1.46 5.61
N PRO A 75 10.55 -0.61 5.98
CA PRO A 75 11.03 -0.53 7.36
C PRO A 75 9.94 -0.12 8.36
N HIS A 76 9.05 0.80 7.98
CA HIS A 76 7.92 1.20 8.83
C HIS A 76 7.02 0.01 9.15
N ARG A 77 6.60 -0.76 8.13
CA ARG A 77 5.74 -1.93 8.35
C ARG A 77 6.41 -3.03 9.17
N LYS A 78 7.72 -3.21 9.03
CA LYS A 78 8.50 -4.16 9.86
C LYS A 78 8.57 -3.79 11.34
N SER A 79 8.34 -2.51 11.67
CA SER A 79 8.37 -2.04 13.05
C SER A 79 7.05 -2.27 13.80
N LEU A 80 5.99 -2.69 13.09
CA LEU A 80 4.67 -2.91 13.67
C LEU A 80 4.61 -4.21 14.49
N PRO A 81 3.75 -4.27 15.54
CA PRO A 81 3.42 -5.52 16.21
C PRO A 81 2.88 -6.55 15.21
N ARG A 82 3.38 -7.79 15.28
CA ARG A 82 3.07 -8.84 14.29
C ARG A 82 1.59 -9.21 14.23
N ASP A 83 0.89 -9.03 15.34
CA ASP A 83 -0.54 -9.31 15.53
C ASP A 83 -1.42 -8.09 15.24
N SER A 84 -0.83 -6.92 14.92
CA SER A 84 -1.59 -5.77 14.48
C SER A 84 -2.23 -6.03 13.12
N GLU A 85 -3.45 -5.52 12.93
CA GLU A 85 -4.15 -5.64 11.64
C GLU A 85 -3.33 -5.07 10.46
N GLU A 86 -2.57 -4.00 10.70
CA GLU A 86 -1.75 -3.38 9.67
C GLU A 86 -0.54 -4.24 9.30
N ALA A 87 0.06 -4.97 10.26
CA ALA A 87 1.11 -5.94 9.95
C ALA A 87 0.56 -7.13 9.15
N ILE A 88 -0.63 -7.62 9.50
CA ILE A 88 -1.32 -8.71 8.78
C ILE A 88 -1.63 -8.25 7.34
N LEU A 89 -2.18 -7.04 7.19
CA LEU A 89 -2.46 -6.46 5.88
C LEU A 89 -1.18 -6.20 5.07
N GLY A 90 -0.12 -5.78 5.74
CA GLY A 90 1.20 -5.61 5.15
C GLY A 90 1.74 -6.91 4.57
N SER A 91 1.61 -8.03 5.28
CA SER A 91 2.01 -9.34 4.76
C SER A 91 1.19 -9.76 3.54
N LEU A 92 -0.13 -9.54 3.58
CA LEU A 92 -1.02 -9.82 2.44
C LEU A 92 -0.62 -9.03 1.18
N MET A 93 -0.25 -7.77 1.37
CA MET A 93 0.24 -6.90 0.29
C MET A 93 1.60 -7.35 -0.24
N ASP A 94 2.53 -7.76 0.64
CA ASP A 94 3.82 -8.32 0.24
C ASP A 94 3.62 -9.58 -0.64
N ASP A 95 2.68 -10.44 -0.26
CA ASP A 95 2.31 -11.62 -1.03
C ASP A 95 1.69 -11.26 -2.38
N LEU A 96 0.74 -10.32 -2.42
CA LEU A 96 0.12 -9.82 -3.65
C LEU A 96 1.13 -9.22 -4.63
N VAL A 97 2.07 -8.40 -4.14
CA VAL A 97 3.11 -7.79 -4.98
C VAL A 97 4.01 -8.86 -5.58
N ARG A 98 4.41 -9.86 -4.79
CA ARG A 98 5.19 -10.99 -5.29
C ARG A 98 4.41 -11.79 -6.33
N ASP A 99 3.20 -12.22 -6.02
CA ASP A 99 2.39 -13.05 -6.90
C ASP A 99 2.08 -12.33 -8.23
N LEU A 100 1.86 -11.00 -8.21
CA LEU A 100 1.66 -10.19 -9.41
C LEU A 100 2.94 -9.97 -10.22
N THR A 101 4.10 -10.00 -9.56
CA THR A 101 5.40 -9.86 -10.24
C THR A 101 5.82 -11.18 -10.90
N ASP A 102 5.52 -12.31 -10.25
CA ASP A 102 5.86 -13.65 -10.74
C ASP A 102 4.83 -14.20 -11.74
N SER A 103 3.66 -13.56 -11.85
CA SER A 103 2.59 -13.94 -12.76
C SER A 103 2.84 -13.38 -14.17
N ASP A 104 3.06 -14.27 -15.14
CA ASP A 104 2.99 -13.96 -16.57
C ASP A 104 1.55 -13.83 -17.11
N ALA A 105 0.52 -13.91 -16.24
CA ALA A 105 -0.87 -13.89 -16.65
C ALA A 105 -1.35 -12.48 -17.04
N ASP A 106 -1.98 -12.38 -18.21
CA ASP A 106 -2.70 -11.17 -18.66
C ASP A 106 -3.89 -10.82 -17.72
N GLU A 107 -4.44 -11.83 -17.04
CA GLU A 107 -5.58 -11.70 -16.14
C GLU A 107 -5.14 -11.46 -14.69
N TRP A 108 -4.70 -10.24 -14.38
CA TRP A 108 -4.23 -9.91 -13.04
C TRP A 108 -5.30 -10.10 -11.94
N TRP A 109 -6.59 -10.06 -12.27
CA TRP A 109 -7.69 -10.17 -11.29
C TRP A 109 -7.84 -11.56 -10.66
N VAL A 110 -7.25 -12.61 -11.25
CA VAL A 110 -7.22 -13.96 -10.68
C VAL A 110 -5.98 -14.23 -9.81
N VAL A 111 -5.02 -13.30 -9.77
CA VAL A 111 -3.78 -13.47 -9.01
C VAL A 111 -4.02 -13.32 -7.51
N GLY A 112 -3.43 -14.23 -6.74
CA GLY A 112 -3.58 -14.35 -5.29
C GLY A 112 -4.94 -14.91 -4.86
N SER A 113 -4.96 -15.61 -3.73
CA SER A 113 -6.20 -16.14 -3.15
C SER A 113 -6.77 -15.15 -2.12
N PRO A 114 -8.04 -14.71 -2.26
CA PRO A 114 -8.67 -13.89 -1.24
C PRO A 114 -8.76 -14.69 0.08
N PRO A 115 -8.50 -14.05 1.23
CA PRO A 115 -8.63 -14.73 2.52
C PRO A 115 -10.08 -15.18 2.73
N GLU A 116 -10.26 -16.39 3.27
CA GLU A 116 -11.59 -16.89 3.66
C GLU A 116 -12.22 -15.94 4.69
N GLU A 117 -13.52 -15.67 4.54
CA GLU A 117 -14.28 -14.99 5.58
C GLU A 117 -14.32 -15.91 6.80
N SER A 118 -13.69 -15.51 7.90
CA SER A 118 -13.94 -16.16 9.18
C SER A 118 -15.38 -15.83 9.60
N PRO A 119 -16.19 -16.84 9.99
CA PRO A 119 -17.59 -16.65 10.37
C PRO A 119 -17.77 -15.78 11.62
#